data_AF-A0A967Z951-F1
#
_entry.id   AF-A0A967Z951-F1
#
_cell.length_a   1.000
_cell.length_b   1.000
_cell.length_c   1.000
_cell.angle_alpha   90.00
_cell.angle_beta   90.00
_cell.angle_gamma   90.00
#
_symmetry.space_group_name_H-M   'P 1'
#
loop_
_entity.id
_entity.type
_entity.pdbx_description
1 polymer ?
#
loop_
_entity_poly.entity_id
_entity_poly.type
_entity_poly.pdbx_seq_one_letter_code
_entity_poly.pdbx_strand_id
1 'polypeptide(L)' 'GRMKFNRRVGRDNSEGEGVLDKDDILDVLSTLINIRNGYGTVDDIDHLGNRRVRSVGEMAENAFRVGLVRVERAVK' A
#
# COMPACT_ATOMS: atom_id res chain seq x y z
N GLY A 1 1.83 0.46 -3.49
CA GLY A 1 1.31 0.69 -2.13
C GLY A 1 1.74 2.05 -1.63
N ARG A 2 3.05 2.21 -1.40
CA ARG A 2 3.68 3.40 -0.80
C ARG A 2 3.18 4.75 -1.34
N MET A 3 3.16 4.94 -2.66
CA MET A 3 2.67 6.19 -3.26
C MET A 3 1.26 6.60 -2.80
N LYS A 4 0.30 5.67 -2.84
CA LYS A 4 -1.09 5.95 -2.41
C LYS A 4 -1.19 6.13 -0.90
N PHE A 5 -0.41 5.36 -0.14
CA PHE A 5 -0.32 5.50 1.31
C PHE A 5 0.14 6.91 1.69
N ASN A 6 1.31 7.34 1.20
CA ASN A 6 1.89 8.66 1.51
C ASN A 6 0.93 9.79 1.14
N ARG A 7 0.32 9.72 -0.04
CA ARG A 7 -0.68 10.71 -0.47
C ARG A 7 -1.91 10.74 0.44
N ARG A 8 -2.34 9.60 0.98
CA ARG A 8 -3.54 9.51 1.84
C ARG A 8 -3.31 10.10 3.23
N VAL A 9 -2.11 9.95 3.77
CA VAL A 9 -1.71 10.53 5.07
C VAL A 9 -1.14 11.95 4.95
N GLY A 10 -1.13 12.53 3.74
CA GLY A 10 -0.73 13.94 3.53
C GLY A 10 0.76 14.17 3.39
N ARG A 11 1.55 13.16 3.02
CA ARG A 11 2.99 13.30 2.73
C ARG A 11 3.22 13.63 1.25
N ASP A 12 4.19 14.52 0.99
CA ASP A 12 4.52 14.98 -0.37
C ASP A 12 5.36 13.98 -1.18
N ASN A 13 6.10 13.09 -0.51
CA ASN A 13 6.96 12.10 -1.18
C ASN A 13 6.12 10.94 -1.73
N SER A 14 6.27 10.62 -3.02
CA SER A 14 5.60 9.50 -3.69
C SER A 14 6.32 8.16 -3.51
N GLU A 15 7.58 8.18 -3.06
CA GLU A 15 8.45 7.02 -2.90
C GLU A 15 8.71 6.71 -1.41
N GLY A 16 9.31 5.55 -1.16
CA GLY A 16 9.69 5.10 0.18
C GLY A 16 9.77 3.58 0.26
N GLU A 17 10.05 3.08 1.46
CA GLU A 17 10.25 1.66 1.69
C GLU A 17 8.98 0.82 1.44
N GLY A 18 9.20 -0.46 1.12
CA GLY A 18 8.12 -1.44 0.92
C GLY A 18 7.56 -2.03 2.22
N VAL A 19 8.22 -1.77 3.35
CA VAL A 19 7.79 -2.17 4.69
C VAL A 19 7.25 -0.97 5.46
N LEU A 20 6.47 -1.22 6.51
CA LEU A 20 5.92 -0.17 7.36
C LEU A 20 6.96 0.28 8.39
N ASP A 21 7.07 1.60 8.56
CA ASP A 21 7.80 2.22 9.66
C ASP A 21 6.84 2.59 10.81
N LYS A 22 7.38 3.08 11.93
CA LYS A 22 6.55 3.44 13.10
C LYS A 22 5.72 4.70 12.83
N ASP A 23 6.26 5.64 12.07
CA ASP A 23 5.62 6.92 11.78
C ASP A 23 4.42 6.72 10.85
N ASP A 24 4.48 5.76 9.92
CA ASP A 24 3.38 5.30 9.09
C ASP A 24 2.16 4.93 9.94
N ILE A 25 2.38 4.18 11.02
CA ILE A 25 1.32 3.72 11.91
C ILE A 25 0.73 4.90 12.68
N LEU A 26 1.58 5.79 13.19
CA LEU A 26 1.13 7.00 13.91
C LEU A 26 0.32 7.94 12.99
N ASP A 27 0.74 8.11 11.74
CA ASP A 27 0.04 8.96 10.77
C ASP A 27 -1.33 8.38 10.37
N VAL A 28 -1.43 7.06 10.22
CA VAL A 28 -2.72 6.39 9.97
C VAL A 28 -3.67 6.57 11.15
N LEU A 29 -3.19 6.36 12.38
CA LEU A 29 -4.01 6.55 13.59
C LEU A 29 -4.47 8.01 13.72
N SER A 30 -3.58 8.96 13.47
CA SER A 30 -3.91 10.39 13.48
C SER A 30 -4.96 10.72 12.42
N THR A 31 -4.82 10.19 11.21
CA THR A 31 -5.80 10.35 10.13
C THR A 31 -7.16 9.77 10.51
N LEU A 32 -7.19 8.59 11.13
CA LEU A 32 -8.43 7.94 11.59
C LEU A 32 -9.15 8.77 12.67
N ILE A 33 -8.40 9.29 13.64
CA ILE A 33 -8.94 10.15 14.70
C ILE A 33 -9.47 11.45 14.11
N ASN A 34 -8.76 12.06 13.16
CA ASN A 34 -9.20 13.28 12.49
C ASN A 34 -10.53 13.09 11.75
N ILE A 35 -10.69 11.98 11.01
CA ILE A 35 -11.97 11.66 10.36
C ILE A 35 -13.09 11.52 11.40
N ARG A 36 -12.83 10.81 12.52
CA ARG A 36 -13.81 10.68 13.61
C ARG A 36 -14.20 12.04 14.20
N ASN A 37 -13.24 12.96 14.32
CA ASN A 37 -13.46 14.31 14.84
C ASN A 37 -14.10 15.27 13.82
N GLY A 38 -14.42 14.80 12.60
CA GLY A 38 -15.03 15.59 11.53
C GLY A 38 -14.03 16.34 10.65
N TYR A 39 -12.73 16.16 10.87
CA TYR A 39 -11.66 16.74 10.05
C TYR A 39 -11.24 15.74 8.96
N GLY A 40 -11.98 15.76 7.85
CA GLY A 40 -11.73 14.93 6.67
C GLY A 40 -12.93 14.05 6.29
N THR A 41 -12.77 13.25 5.24
CA THR A 41 -13.83 12.40 4.70
C THR A 41 -13.40 10.94 4.67
N VAL A 42 -14.39 10.04 4.74
CA VAL A 42 -14.19 8.60 4.51
C VAL A 42 -13.93 8.37 3.02
N ASP A 43 -13.11 7.35 2.72
CA ASP A 43 -12.76 7.00 1.34
C ASP A 43 -13.89 6.20 0.68
N ASP A 44 -14.17 6.51 -0.59
CA ASP A 44 -15.04 5.70 -1.44
C ASP A 44 -14.23 4.54 -2.05
N ILE A 45 -14.67 3.31 -1.76
CA ILE A 45 -14.01 2.09 -2.22
C ILE A 45 -14.16 1.86 -3.73
N ASP A 46 -15.24 2.35 -4.33
CA ASP A 46 -15.52 2.14 -5.75
C ASP A 46 -14.95 3.22 -6.66
N HIS A 47 -14.42 4.31 -6.07
CA HIS A 47 -13.69 5.30 -6.84
C HIS A 47 -12.52 4.62 -7.59
N LEU A 48 -12.49 4.79 -8.93
CA LEU A 48 -11.42 4.23 -9.78
C LEU A 48 -9.99 4.62 -9.35
N GLY A 49 -9.82 5.73 -8.61
CA GLY A 49 -8.53 6.06 -7.99
C GLY A 49 -8.02 5.04 -6.97
N ASN A 50 -8.93 4.23 -6.41
CA ASN A 50 -8.68 3.14 -5.45
C ASN A 50 -8.83 1.76 -6.09
N ARG A 51 -9.24 1.68 -7.37
CA ARG A 51 -9.27 0.43 -8.16
C ARG A 51 -8.04 0.36 -9.06
N ARG A 52 -7.32 -0.77 -9.01
CA ARG A 52 -6.14 -1.01 -9.86
C ARG A 52 -6.36 -2.22 -10.74
N VAL A 53 -6.15 -2.05 -12.04
CA VAL A 53 -6.14 -3.14 -13.01
C VAL A 53 -4.78 -3.84 -12.97
N ARG A 54 -4.77 -5.17 -12.92
CA ARG A 54 -3.56 -5.98 -13.08
C ARG A 54 -3.56 -6.59 -14.48
N SER A 55 -2.47 -6.40 -15.22
CA SER A 55 -2.29 -7.03 -16.52
C SER A 55 -1.75 -8.45 -16.38
N VAL A 56 -1.75 -9.21 -17.48
CA VAL A 56 -1.22 -10.58 -17.53
C VAL A 56 0.25 -10.64 -17.08
N GLY A 57 1.06 -9.65 -17.46
CA GLY A 57 2.48 -9.58 -17.09
C GLY A 57 2.70 -9.49 -15.58
N GLU A 58 1.94 -8.64 -14.88
CA GLU A 58 2.04 -8.51 -13.42
C GLU A 58 1.62 -9.80 -12.70
N MET A 59 0.58 -10.48 -13.20
CA MET A 59 0.13 -11.76 -12.63
C MET A 59 1.19 -12.84 -12.82
N ALA A 60 1.78 -12.93 -14.01
CA ALA A 60 2.86 -13.87 -14.32
C ALA A 60 4.10 -13.60 -13.46
N GLU A 61 4.50 -12.34 -13.30
CA GLU A 61 5.63 -11.94 -12.47
C GLU A 61 5.45 -12.37 -11.00
N ASN A 62 4.25 -12.15 -10.44
CA ASN A 62 3.97 -12.56 -9.07
C ASN A 62 4.01 -14.09 -8.90
N ALA A 63 3.46 -14.85 -9.86
CA ALA A 63 3.52 -16.31 -9.84
C ALA A 63 4.98 -16.81 -9.91
N PHE A 64 5.79 -16.21 -10.77
CA PHE A 64 7.21 -16.53 -10.91
C PHE A 64 7.99 -16.24 -9.62
N ARG A 65 7.76 -15.07 -9.00
CA ARG A 65 8.39 -14.69 -7.74
C ARG A 65 8.10 -15.68 -6.61
N VAL A 66 6.84 -16.12 -6.49
CA VAL A 66 6.46 -17.15 -5.51
C VAL A 66 7.19 -18.47 -5.78
N GLY A 67 7.37 -18.84 -7.05
CA GLY A 67 8.17 -19.99 -7.45
C GLY A 67 9.63 -19.88 -6.97
N LEU A 68 10.26 -18.72 -7.20
CA LEU A 68 11.65 -18.49 -6.78
C LEU A 68 11.84 -18.57 -5.26
N VAL A 69 10.93 -18.00 -4.47
CA VAL A 69 11.00 -18.07 -3.00
C VAL A 69 10.95 -19.52 -2.50
N ARG A 70 10.22 -20.41 -3.20
CA ARG A 70 10.18 -21.85 -2.84
C ARG A 70 11.50 -22.55 -3.17
N VAL A 71 12.11 -22.22 -4.32
CA VAL A 71 13.41 -22.76 -4.71
C VAL A 71 14.48 -22.33 -3.72
N GLU A 72 14.53 -21.04 -3.35
CA GLU A 72 15.48 -20.52 -2.37
C GLU A 72 15.44 -21.30 -1.04
N ARG A 73 14.24 -21.61 -0.55
CA ARG A 73 14.05 -22.37 0.70
C ARG A 73 14.51 -23.83 0.64
N ALA A 74 14.51 -24.45 -0.54
CA ALA A 74 14.94 -25.83 -0.71
C ALA A 74 16.46 -25.94 -0.89
N VAL A 75 17.12 -24.86 -1.31
CA VAL A 75 18.57 -24.80 -1.55
C VAL A 75 19.35 -24.34 -0.29
N LYS A 76 18.73 -23.53 0.57
CA LYS A 76 19.22 -23.25 1.94
C LYS A 76 19.12 -24.50 2.82
#